data_AF-A0A9D9H3G1-F1
#
_entry.id   AF-A0A9D9H3G1-F1
#
_cell.length_a   1.000
_cell.length_b   1.000
_cell.length_c   1.000
_cell.angle_alpha   90.00
_cell.angle_beta   90.00
_cell.angle_gamma   90.00
#
_symmetry.space_group_name_H-M   'P 1'
#
loop_
_entity.id
_entity.type
_entity.pdbx_description
1 polymer ?
#
loop_
_entity_poly.entity_id
_entity_poly.type
_entity_poly.pdbx_seq_one_letter_code
_entity_poly.pdbx_strand_id
1 'polypeptide(L)'
;MTTEFSFPRIGLILKSEIARNYKIYLTLLLVQAGIFLLGALFGGVNGMIGANSIITTSNACIIVLMPFILYSHLFHTVKGVNTTMLPASQNEKFAVSLFQCIVLTPFVLLFFHWLLSTIGMLLTGVNEVMTQPWELFVSRKLHVNHGLNMGFFDSYFWEVISSQTVCIWGVYFFKTKKFWKTVLTICCVSIALGIVGGIGLNVAFDAYEGGMYTFFADAATRFARIMYVFFNLIVPVGLWAWAYIAMRRQQF
;
A
#
# COMPACT_ATOMS: atom_id res chain seq x y z
N MET A 1 -17.67 14.29 -25.61
CA MET A 1 -18.89 14.14 -24.79
C MET A 1 -18.49 13.90 -23.34
N THR A 2 -18.78 14.85 -22.44
CA THR A 2 -18.60 14.67 -21.00
C THR A 2 -19.74 13.80 -20.48
N THR A 3 -19.48 12.52 -20.25
CA THR A 3 -20.44 11.65 -19.55
C THR A 3 -20.52 12.09 -18.10
N GLU A 4 -21.71 12.46 -17.64
CA GLU A 4 -21.96 12.82 -16.23
C GLU A 4 -21.64 11.64 -15.31
N PHE A 5 -21.07 11.94 -14.16
CA PHE A 5 -20.72 10.97 -13.11
C PHE A 5 -21.98 10.34 -12.53
N SER A 6 -21.99 9.01 -12.40
CA SER A 6 -23.15 8.25 -11.95
C SER A 6 -22.73 7.10 -11.02
N PHE A 7 -23.15 7.18 -9.74
CA PHE A 7 -22.87 6.14 -8.75
C PHE A 7 -23.32 4.72 -9.17
N PRO A 8 -24.51 4.52 -9.78
CA PRO A 8 -24.90 3.20 -10.29
C PRO A 8 -23.90 2.60 -11.29
N ARG A 9 -23.24 3.41 -12.12
CA ARG A 9 -22.23 2.93 -13.08
C ARG A 9 -20.96 2.47 -12.39
N ILE A 10 -20.57 3.10 -11.28
CA ILE A 10 -19.42 2.66 -10.46
C ILE A 10 -19.60 1.20 -10.02
N GLY A 11 -20.80 0.84 -9.54
CA GLY A 11 -21.11 -0.54 -9.14
C GLY A 11 -20.98 -1.54 -10.29
N LEU A 12 -21.47 -1.17 -11.49
CA LEU A 12 -21.35 -2.01 -12.68
C LEU A 12 -19.89 -2.18 -13.13
N ILE A 13 -19.10 -1.10 -13.13
CA ILE A 13 -17.68 -1.14 -13.48
C ILE A 13 -16.92 -1.99 -12.46
N LEU A 14 -17.17 -1.78 -11.16
CA LEU A 14 -16.55 -2.56 -10.09
C LEU A 14 -16.86 -4.05 -10.24
N LYS A 15 -18.12 -4.41 -10.48
CA LYS A 15 -18.52 -5.80 -10.76
C LYS A 15 -17.77 -6.38 -11.96
N SER A 16 -17.66 -5.61 -13.04
CA SER A 16 -16.94 -6.05 -14.25
C SER A 16 -15.44 -6.24 -14.01
N GLU A 17 -14.80 -5.37 -13.24
CA GLU A 17 -13.38 -5.47 -12.89
C GLU A 17 -13.10 -6.63 -11.93
N ILE A 18 -13.98 -6.87 -10.95
CA ILE A 18 -13.88 -8.05 -10.09
C ILE A 18 -14.02 -9.33 -10.93
N ALA A 19 -15.02 -9.38 -11.82
CA ALA A 19 -15.24 -10.54 -12.70
C ALA A 19 -14.07 -10.76 -13.67
N ARG A 20 -13.40 -9.70 -14.12
CA ARG A 20 -12.19 -9.81 -14.97
C ARG A 20 -10.99 -10.34 -14.19
N ASN A 21 -10.82 -9.88 -12.95
CA ASN A 21 -9.66 -10.20 -12.11
C ASN A 21 -9.88 -11.40 -11.18
N TYR A 22 -11.02 -12.11 -11.30
CA TYR A 22 -11.40 -13.18 -10.38
C TYR A 22 -10.34 -14.28 -10.24
N LYS A 23 -9.64 -14.63 -11.33
CA LYS A 23 -8.56 -15.63 -11.30
C LYS A 23 -7.42 -15.19 -10.41
N ILE A 24 -7.04 -13.91 -10.48
CA ILE A 24 -5.97 -13.34 -9.66
C ILE A 24 -6.36 -13.44 -8.18
N TYR A 25 -7.56 -12.98 -7.82
CA TYR A 25 -8.06 -13.08 -6.45
C TYR A 25 -8.10 -14.53 -5.97
N LEU A 26 -8.68 -15.45 -6.76
CA LEU A 26 -8.75 -16.86 -6.41
C LEU A 26 -7.37 -17.47 -6.18
N THR A 27 -6.40 -17.19 -7.07
CA THR A 27 -5.03 -17.67 -6.92
C THR A 27 -4.39 -17.14 -5.64
N LEU A 28 -4.55 -15.85 -5.32
CA LEU A 28 -3.98 -15.27 -4.09
C LEU A 28 -4.57 -15.92 -2.84
N LEU A 29 -5.89 -16.14 -2.80
CA LEU A 29 -6.57 -16.80 -1.67
C LEU A 29 -6.14 -18.27 -1.55
N LEU A 30 -6.03 -19.00 -2.66
CA LEU A 30 -5.57 -20.39 -2.66
C LEU A 30 -4.11 -20.51 -2.19
N VAL A 31 -3.23 -19.58 -2.56
CA VAL A 31 -1.85 -19.55 -2.08
C VAL A 31 -1.80 -19.34 -0.56
N GLN A 32 -2.61 -18.43 -0.01
CA GLN A 32 -2.70 -18.24 1.45
C GLN A 32 -3.21 -19.50 2.16
N ALA A 33 -4.27 -20.11 1.64
CA ALA A 33 -4.80 -21.36 2.18
C ALA A 33 -3.75 -22.48 2.12
N GLY A 34 -2.98 -22.57 1.02
CA GLY A 34 -1.90 -23.52 0.87
C GLY A 34 -0.77 -23.32 1.88
N ILE A 35 -0.30 -22.07 2.07
CA ILE A 35 0.71 -21.74 3.09
C ILE A 35 0.21 -22.12 4.49
N PHE A 36 -1.04 -21.80 4.79
CA PHE A 36 -1.64 -22.12 6.09
C PHE A 36 -1.74 -23.63 6.32
N LEU A 37 -2.21 -24.38 5.32
CA LEU A 37 -2.31 -25.84 5.36
C LEU A 37 -0.94 -26.51 5.52
N LEU A 38 0.07 -26.04 4.79
CA LEU A 38 1.45 -26.53 4.94
C LEU A 38 1.99 -26.26 6.35
N GLY A 39 1.72 -25.08 6.92
CA GLY A 39 2.06 -24.76 8.30
C GLY A 39 1.42 -25.74 9.29
N ALA A 40 0.14 -26.05 9.11
CA ALA A 40 -0.59 -27.01 9.94
C ALA A 40 -0.05 -28.44 9.81
N LEU A 41 0.24 -28.90 8.59
CA LEU A 41 0.68 -30.26 8.31
C LEU A 41 2.11 -30.54 8.80
N PHE A 42 3.04 -29.60 8.60
CA PHE A 42 4.46 -29.85 8.85
C PHE A 42 4.97 -29.29 10.18
N GLY A 43 4.31 -28.28 10.75
CA GLY A 43 4.79 -27.61 11.97
C GLY A 43 3.79 -27.57 13.12
N GLY A 44 2.59 -28.14 12.95
CA GLY A 44 1.53 -28.08 13.97
C GLY A 44 1.27 -26.63 14.41
N VAL A 45 1.15 -26.40 15.72
CA VAL A 45 0.91 -25.07 16.31
C VAL A 45 1.99 -24.05 15.89
N ASN A 46 3.26 -24.38 16.08
CA ASN A 46 4.38 -23.47 15.75
C ASN A 46 4.45 -23.18 14.24
N GLY A 47 4.12 -24.18 13.41
CA GLY A 47 4.02 -24.01 11.96
C GLY A 47 2.90 -23.06 11.55
N MET A 48 1.75 -23.10 12.22
CA MET A 48 0.65 -22.18 11.96
C MET A 48 0.97 -20.75 12.42
N ILE A 49 1.64 -20.55 13.55
CA ILE A 49 2.11 -19.23 13.99
C ILE A 49 3.09 -18.65 12.95
N GLY A 50 4.03 -19.46 12.46
CA GLY A 50 4.94 -19.07 11.38
C GLY A 50 4.21 -18.74 10.08
N ALA A 51 3.27 -19.59 9.66
CA ALA A 51 2.42 -19.33 8.49
C ALA A 51 1.64 -18.01 8.62
N ASN A 52 1.17 -17.69 9.82
CA ASN A 52 0.44 -16.46 10.10
C ASN A 52 1.30 -15.20 9.82
N SER A 53 2.57 -15.24 10.25
CA SER A 53 3.54 -14.16 10.01
C SER A 53 3.89 -14.02 8.51
N ILE A 54 4.05 -15.14 7.81
CA ILE A 54 4.31 -15.19 6.36
C ILE A 54 3.11 -14.62 5.59
N ILE A 55 1.89 -15.02 5.94
CA ILE A 55 0.67 -14.52 5.29
C ILE A 55 0.51 -13.01 5.54
N THR A 56 0.77 -12.53 6.76
CA THR A 56 0.72 -11.09 7.07
C THR A 56 1.69 -10.29 6.18
N THR A 57 2.95 -10.73 6.12
CA THR A 57 4.00 -10.06 5.35
C THR A 57 3.72 -10.11 3.85
N SER A 58 3.31 -11.28 3.33
CA SER A 58 2.95 -11.43 1.92
C SER A 58 1.72 -10.59 1.56
N ASN A 59 0.72 -10.47 2.44
CA ASN A 59 -0.43 -9.60 2.25
C ASN A 59 0.00 -8.14 2.08
N ALA A 60 0.87 -7.61 2.92
CA ALA A 60 1.38 -6.25 2.76
C ALA A 60 2.10 -6.06 1.41
N CYS A 61 3.00 -6.98 1.04
CA CYS A 61 3.68 -6.92 -0.26
C CYS A 61 2.69 -6.97 -1.44
N ILE A 62 1.70 -7.86 -1.39
CA ILE A 62 0.67 -8.01 -2.43
C ILE A 62 -0.18 -6.74 -2.51
N ILE A 63 -0.60 -6.18 -1.37
CA ILE A 63 -1.39 -4.95 -1.34
C ILE A 63 -0.59 -3.81 -1.98
N VAL A 64 0.66 -3.59 -1.58
CA VAL A 64 1.51 -2.54 -2.17
C VAL A 64 1.66 -2.71 -3.68
N LEU A 65 1.87 -3.94 -4.15
CA LEU A 65 2.06 -4.25 -5.58
C LEU A 65 0.75 -4.36 -6.38
N MET A 66 -0.41 -4.40 -5.72
CA MET A 66 -1.71 -4.61 -6.36
C MET A 66 -2.02 -3.66 -7.54
N PRO A 67 -1.68 -2.36 -7.47
CA PRO A 67 -1.87 -1.47 -8.61
C PRO A 67 -1.19 -1.98 -9.89
N PHE A 68 0.02 -2.55 -9.79
CA PHE A 68 0.70 -3.13 -10.95
C PHE A 68 0.06 -4.45 -11.39
N ILE A 69 -0.34 -5.29 -10.44
CA ILE A 69 -0.96 -6.59 -10.73
C ILE A 69 -2.25 -6.39 -11.54
N LEU A 70 -3.12 -5.47 -11.09
CA LEU A 70 -4.43 -5.25 -11.73
C LEU A 70 -4.36 -4.32 -12.95
N TYR A 71 -3.49 -3.32 -12.93
CA TYR A 71 -3.55 -2.20 -13.89
C TYR A 71 -2.24 -1.99 -14.68
N SER A 72 -1.34 -2.97 -14.72
CA SER A 72 -0.16 -2.92 -15.60
C SER A 72 -0.51 -2.75 -17.08
N HIS A 73 -1.66 -3.25 -17.51
CA HIS A 73 -2.13 -3.19 -18.91
C HIS A 73 -2.76 -1.86 -19.31
N LEU A 74 -3.05 -0.99 -18.33
CA LEU A 74 -3.69 0.31 -18.57
C LEU A 74 -2.78 1.16 -19.49
N PHE A 75 -3.32 1.78 -20.54
CA PHE A 75 -2.56 2.52 -21.57
C PHE A 75 -1.58 1.70 -22.44
N HIS A 76 -1.59 0.36 -22.35
CA HIS A 76 -0.80 -0.45 -23.27
C HIS A 76 -1.41 -0.41 -24.68
N THR A 77 -0.62 -0.09 -25.69
CA THR A 77 -1.06 0.08 -27.08
C THR A 77 -1.52 -1.22 -27.77
N VAL A 78 -1.03 -2.38 -27.28
CA VAL A 78 -1.17 -3.68 -27.99
C VAL A 78 -2.13 -4.67 -27.31
N LYS A 79 -2.53 -4.45 -26.04
CA LYS A 79 -3.38 -5.41 -25.31
C LYS A 79 -4.81 -4.85 -25.22
N GLY A 80 -5.74 -5.60 -25.83
CA GLY A 80 -7.14 -5.21 -26.13
C GLY A 80 -8.02 -4.82 -24.94
N VAL A 81 -9.26 -4.45 -25.29
CA VAL A 81 -10.38 -3.90 -24.47
C VAL A 81 -10.03 -3.66 -23.00
N ASN A 82 -9.37 -2.53 -22.78
CA ASN A 82 -8.99 -2.07 -21.46
C ASN A 82 -10.19 -1.47 -20.72
N THR A 83 -10.08 -1.31 -19.40
CA THR A 83 -10.99 -0.49 -18.57
C THR A 83 -11.16 0.93 -19.12
N THR A 84 -10.19 1.39 -19.91
CA THR A 84 -10.23 2.64 -20.67
C THR A 84 -11.30 2.66 -21.76
N MET A 85 -11.72 1.49 -22.29
CA MET A 85 -12.72 1.33 -23.36
C MET A 85 -14.16 1.18 -22.85
N LEU A 86 -14.38 1.00 -21.53
CA LEU A 86 -15.75 1.07 -20.98
C LEU A 86 -16.29 2.49 -21.12
N PRO A 87 -17.57 2.69 -21.50
CA PRO A 87 -18.19 4.01 -21.65
C PRO A 87 -18.51 4.62 -20.28
N ALA A 88 -17.46 4.90 -19.51
CA ALA A 88 -17.51 5.50 -18.19
C ALA A 88 -16.61 6.74 -18.16
N SER A 89 -17.01 7.71 -17.34
CA SER A 89 -16.24 8.93 -17.11
C SER A 89 -14.87 8.59 -16.49
N GLN A 90 -13.89 9.45 -16.72
CA GLN A 90 -12.53 9.27 -16.18
C GLN A 90 -12.53 9.21 -14.65
N ASN A 91 -13.44 9.98 -14.02
CA ASN A 91 -13.62 10.02 -12.57
C ASN A 91 -14.11 8.69 -12.02
N GLU A 92 -15.07 8.05 -12.68
CA GLU A 92 -15.59 6.74 -12.27
C GLU A 92 -14.50 5.67 -12.36
N LYS A 93 -13.74 5.65 -13.46
CA LYS A 93 -12.65 4.67 -13.66
C LYS A 93 -11.56 4.82 -12.60
N PHE A 94 -11.14 6.06 -12.34
CA PHE A 94 -10.15 6.33 -11.29
C PHE A 94 -10.67 5.97 -9.90
N ALA A 95 -11.90 6.38 -9.55
CA ALA A 95 -12.53 6.05 -8.27
C ALA A 95 -12.66 4.54 -8.05
N VAL A 96 -13.09 3.78 -9.08
CA VAL A 96 -13.18 2.32 -8.99
C VAL A 96 -11.80 1.71 -8.77
N SER A 97 -10.77 2.14 -9.50
CA SER A 97 -9.42 1.60 -9.31
C SER A 97 -8.84 1.90 -7.94
N LEU A 98 -9.01 3.13 -7.43
CA LEU A 98 -8.59 3.49 -6.09
C LEU A 98 -9.35 2.68 -5.04
N PHE A 99 -10.67 2.58 -5.16
CA PHE A 99 -11.50 1.78 -4.25
C PHE A 99 -11.07 0.32 -4.26
N GLN A 100 -10.80 -0.25 -5.44
CA GLN A 100 -10.38 -1.64 -5.57
C GLN A 100 -9.00 -1.90 -4.95
N CYS A 101 -8.04 -0.98 -5.14
CA CYS A 101 -6.68 -1.10 -4.60
C CYS A 101 -6.58 -0.80 -3.10
N ILE A 102 -7.25 0.25 -2.62
CA ILE A 102 -7.09 0.77 -1.25
C ILE A 102 -8.07 0.13 -0.28
N VAL A 103 -9.28 -0.22 -0.74
CA VAL A 103 -10.36 -0.71 0.14
C VAL A 103 -10.64 -2.18 -0.11
N LEU A 104 -11.09 -2.53 -1.33
CA LEU A 104 -11.61 -3.87 -1.60
C LEU A 104 -10.52 -4.95 -1.45
N THR A 105 -9.36 -4.76 -2.08
CA THR A 105 -8.31 -5.78 -2.06
C THR A 105 -7.74 -6.00 -0.65
N PRO A 106 -7.33 -4.96 0.10
CA PRO A 106 -6.85 -5.14 1.46
C PRO A 106 -7.90 -5.81 2.33
N PHE A 107 -9.17 -5.40 2.20
CA PHE A 107 -10.26 -6.02 2.95
C PHE A 107 -10.42 -7.51 2.63
N VAL A 108 -10.43 -7.90 1.35
CA VAL A 108 -10.56 -9.32 0.96
C VAL A 108 -9.40 -10.17 1.49
N LEU A 109 -8.16 -9.70 1.35
CA LEU A 109 -6.98 -10.44 1.79
C LEU A 109 -6.90 -10.55 3.32
N LEU A 110 -7.15 -9.45 4.04
CA LEU A 110 -7.13 -9.44 5.50
C LEU A 110 -8.30 -10.22 6.10
N PHE A 111 -9.49 -10.14 5.50
CA PHE A 111 -10.65 -10.91 5.94
C PHE A 111 -10.43 -12.41 5.76
N PHE A 112 -9.90 -12.83 4.61
CA PHE A 112 -9.61 -14.24 4.38
C PHE A 112 -8.50 -14.77 5.30
N HIS A 113 -7.45 -13.97 5.50
CA HIS A 113 -6.38 -14.29 6.45
C HIS A 113 -6.92 -14.42 7.88
N TRP A 114 -7.77 -13.50 8.32
CA TRP A 114 -8.46 -13.59 9.60
C TRP A 114 -9.30 -14.87 9.72
N LEU A 115 -10.07 -15.22 8.69
CA LEU A 115 -10.85 -16.44 8.63
C LEU A 115 -9.97 -17.69 8.80
N LEU A 116 -8.86 -17.78 8.07
CA LEU A 116 -7.89 -18.89 8.19
C LEU A 116 -7.32 -18.97 9.60
N SER A 117 -6.90 -17.85 10.17
CA SER A 117 -6.34 -17.79 11.53
C SER A 117 -7.36 -18.23 12.59
N THR A 118 -8.64 -17.91 12.40
CA THR A 118 -9.75 -18.32 13.28
C THR A 118 -9.97 -19.83 13.19
N ILE A 119 -9.93 -20.40 11.98
CA ILE A 119 -10.00 -21.85 11.79
C ILE A 119 -8.82 -22.54 12.49
N GLY A 120 -7.60 -22.03 12.35
CA GLY A 120 -6.43 -22.60 13.03
C GLY A 120 -6.53 -22.53 14.56
N MET A 121 -7.02 -21.42 15.10
CA MET A 121 -7.31 -21.29 16.53
C MET A 121 -8.35 -22.32 16.99
N LEU A 122 -9.45 -22.49 16.25
CA LEU A 122 -10.47 -23.49 16.58
C LEU A 122 -9.93 -24.92 16.54
N LEU A 123 -9.03 -25.23 15.61
CA LEU A 123 -8.42 -26.55 15.46
C LEU A 123 -7.39 -26.87 16.55
N THR A 124 -6.76 -25.86 17.15
CA THR A 124 -5.65 -26.06 18.11
C THR A 124 -5.93 -25.62 19.52
N GLY A 125 -6.95 -24.78 19.74
CA GLY A 125 -7.23 -24.14 21.03
C GLY A 125 -6.21 -23.06 21.41
N VAL A 126 -5.30 -22.67 20.51
CA VAL A 126 -4.23 -21.71 20.79
C VAL A 126 -4.55 -20.33 20.20
N ASN A 127 -4.77 -19.34 21.07
CA ASN A 127 -5.11 -17.97 20.66
C ASN A 127 -3.99 -17.26 19.87
N GLU A 128 -2.73 -17.66 20.05
CA GLU A 128 -1.58 -17.08 19.34
C GLU A 128 -1.61 -17.34 17.82
N VAL A 129 -2.40 -18.32 17.38
CA VAL A 129 -2.63 -18.61 15.97
C VAL A 129 -3.62 -17.61 15.34
N MET A 130 -4.46 -16.98 16.16
CA MET A 130 -5.46 -16.02 15.68
C MET A 130 -4.83 -14.65 15.44
N THR A 131 -5.03 -14.10 14.24
CA THR A 131 -4.72 -12.70 13.97
C THR A 131 -5.86 -11.83 14.45
N GLN A 132 -5.58 -10.78 15.20
CA GLN A 132 -6.59 -9.79 15.58
C GLN A 132 -6.62 -8.66 14.55
N PRO A 133 -7.65 -8.59 13.68
CA PRO A 133 -7.66 -7.64 12.57
C PRO A 133 -7.70 -6.19 13.07
N TRP A 134 -8.35 -5.93 14.20
CA TRP A 134 -8.38 -4.60 14.83
C TRP A 134 -6.98 -4.06 15.13
N GLU A 135 -6.05 -4.92 15.55
CA GLU A 135 -4.68 -4.50 15.86
C GLU A 135 -3.86 -4.08 14.62
N LEU A 136 -4.38 -4.29 13.41
CA LEU A 136 -3.80 -3.78 12.16
C LEU A 136 -4.21 -2.33 11.87
N PHE A 137 -5.36 -1.90 12.42
CA PHE A 137 -5.93 -0.57 12.25
C PHE A 137 -5.61 0.39 13.41
N VAL A 138 -4.99 -0.12 14.47
CA VAL A 138 -4.57 0.67 15.65
C VAL A 138 -3.05 0.82 15.68
N SER A 139 -2.58 2.00 16.06
CA SER A 139 -1.16 2.24 16.31
C SER A 139 -0.67 1.42 17.50
N ARG A 140 0.31 0.53 17.27
CA ARG A 140 0.99 -0.24 18.33
C ARG A 140 2.18 0.48 18.95
N LYS A 141 2.45 1.74 18.56
CA LYS A 141 3.58 2.53 19.08
C LYS A 141 3.25 2.97 20.52
N LEU A 142 3.55 2.10 21.49
CA LEU A 142 3.26 2.27 22.93
C LEU A 142 4.20 3.24 23.65
N HIS A 143 5.41 3.46 23.14
CA HIS A 143 6.32 4.47 23.68
C HIS A 143 7.06 5.15 22.53
N VAL A 144 6.72 6.42 22.32
CA VAL A 144 7.52 7.29 21.48
C VAL A 144 8.20 8.28 22.42
N ASN A 145 9.45 7.99 22.80
CA ASN A 145 10.26 9.00 23.48
C ASN A 145 10.41 10.28 22.62
N HIS A 146 10.02 10.27 21.34
CA HIS A 146 10.17 11.42 20.42
C HIS A 146 9.05 11.74 19.41
N GLY A 147 7.87 11.10 19.39
CA GLY A 147 6.94 11.23 18.24
C GLY A 147 5.46 11.24 18.57
N LEU A 148 4.73 12.04 17.78
CA LEU A 148 3.27 12.11 17.76
C LEU A 148 2.70 10.72 17.49
N ASN A 149 1.76 10.27 18.33
CA ASN A 149 0.89 9.15 17.99
C ASN A 149 -0.32 9.71 17.24
N MET A 150 -0.36 9.54 15.92
CA MET A 150 -1.44 9.99 15.04
C MET A 150 -2.54 8.92 14.86
N GLY A 151 -2.61 7.94 15.75
CA GLY A 151 -3.68 6.95 15.79
C GLY A 151 -3.72 6.09 14.53
N PHE A 152 -4.80 6.22 13.74
CA PHE A 152 -4.96 5.48 12.49
C PHE A 152 -3.84 5.73 11.48
N PHE A 153 -3.30 6.96 11.42
CA PHE A 153 -2.22 7.30 10.48
C PHE A 153 -0.86 6.71 10.87
N ASP A 154 -0.77 6.14 12.06
CA ASP A 154 0.38 5.36 12.53
C ASP A 154 0.08 3.85 12.59
N SER A 155 -1.08 3.43 12.08
CA SER A 155 -1.45 2.03 12.00
C SER A 155 -0.69 1.34 10.87
N TYR A 156 -0.47 0.02 11.04
CA TYR A 156 0.11 -0.83 10.01
C TYR A 156 -0.66 -0.74 8.69
N PHE A 157 -1.99 -0.70 8.76
CA PHE A 157 -2.86 -0.57 7.59
C PHE A 157 -2.58 0.73 6.80
N TRP A 158 -2.42 1.86 7.50
CA TRP A 158 -2.09 3.12 6.84
C TRP A 158 -0.68 3.10 6.24
N GLU A 159 0.32 2.53 6.92
CA GLU A 159 1.68 2.38 6.38
C GLU A 159 1.69 1.55 5.07
N VAL A 160 0.85 0.52 4.99
CA VAL A 160 0.68 -0.28 3.75
C VAL A 160 0.01 0.55 2.64
N ILE A 161 -1.06 1.30 2.95
CA ILE A 161 -1.74 2.16 1.97
C ILE A 161 -0.83 3.30 1.50
N SER A 162 -0.13 3.96 2.42
CA SER A 162 0.79 5.05 2.11
C SER A 162 1.88 4.57 1.14
N SER A 163 2.42 3.37 1.38
CA SER A 163 3.39 2.71 0.49
C SER A 163 2.79 2.32 -0.87
N GLN A 164 1.53 1.90 -0.92
CA GLN A 164 0.82 1.57 -2.16
C GLN A 164 0.66 2.80 -3.09
N THR A 165 0.63 4.02 -2.55
CA THR A 165 0.40 5.25 -3.34
C THR A 165 1.46 5.48 -4.41
N VAL A 166 2.71 5.12 -4.16
CA VAL A 166 3.80 5.19 -5.14
C VAL A 166 3.56 4.24 -6.30
N CYS A 167 3.03 3.05 -6.03
CA CYS A 167 2.67 2.08 -7.07
C CYS A 167 1.47 2.56 -7.90
N ILE A 168 0.44 3.14 -7.26
CA ILE A 168 -0.69 3.77 -7.95
C ILE A 168 -0.19 4.88 -8.88
N TRP A 169 0.65 5.78 -8.36
CA TRP A 169 1.25 6.84 -9.16
C TRP A 169 2.02 6.28 -10.36
N GLY A 170 2.90 5.30 -10.15
CA GLY A 170 3.70 4.68 -11.20
C GLY A 170 2.87 4.04 -12.31
N VAL A 171 1.75 3.39 -11.95
CA VAL A 171 0.81 2.77 -12.91
C VAL A 171 0.16 3.80 -13.83
N TYR A 172 -0.19 4.97 -13.31
CA TYR A 172 -0.87 6.01 -14.07
C TYR A 172 0.09 6.98 -14.76
N PHE A 173 1.29 7.15 -14.22
CA PHE A 173 2.29 8.05 -14.77
C PHE A 173 3.04 7.45 -15.96
N PHE A 174 3.36 6.15 -15.94
CA PHE A 174 4.13 5.52 -17.01
C PHE A 174 3.24 4.73 -18.00
N LYS A 175 3.44 4.95 -19.30
CA LYS A 175 2.75 4.18 -20.37
C LYS A 175 3.27 2.74 -20.53
N THR A 176 4.58 2.55 -20.48
CA THR A 176 5.26 1.26 -20.71
C THR A 176 6.30 0.96 -19.63
N LYS A 177 6.55 -0.33 -19.37
CA LYS A 177 7.50 -0.83 -18.35
C LYS A 177 7.30 -0.16 -16.98
N LYS A 178 6.04 -0.03 -16.57
CA LYS A 178 5.61 0.83 -15.44
C LYS A 178 6.31 0.48 -14.13
N PHE A 179 6.37 -0.82 -13.81
CA PHE A 179 7.03 -1.32 -12.61
C PHE A 179 8.49 -0.88 -12.54
N TRP A 180 9.30 -1.22 -13.55
CA TRP A 180 10.73 -0.88 -13.58
C TRP A 180 11.01 0.62 -13.55
N LYS A 181 10.20 1.44 -14.25
CA LYS A 181 10.35 2.89 -14.20
C LYS A 181 10.01 3.47 -12.82
N THR A 182 9.03 2.89 -12.14
CA THR A 182 8.66 3.29 -10.78
C THR A 182 9.78 2.93 -9.81
N VAL A 183 10.33 1.72 -9.88
CA VAL A 183 11.49 1.29 -9.09
C VAL A 183 12.68 2.22 -9.32
N LEU A 184 13.02 2.50 -10.58
CA LEU A 184 14.12 3.42 -10.90
C LEU A 184 13.89 4.82 -10.32
N THR A 185 12.66 5.33 -10.39
CA THR A 185 12.31 6.64 -9.82
C THR A 185 12.49 6.65 -8.31
N ILE A 186 12.01 5.61 -7.61
CA ILE A 186 12.21 5.47 -6.17
C ILE A 186 13.70 5.45 -5.84
N CYS A 187 14.50 4.65 -6.55
CA CYS A 187 15.95 4.59 -6.34
C CYS A 187 16.61 5.96 -6.52
N CYS A 188 16.30 6.68 -7.60
CA CYS A 188 16.86 8.01 -7.85
C CYS A 188 16.46 9.03 -6.78
N VAL A 189 15.19 9.03 -6.35
CA VAL A 189 14.71 9.93 -5.29
C VAL A 189 15.35 9.59 -3.95
N SER A 190 15.45 8.31 -3.59
CA SER A 190 16.10 7.87 -2.35
C SER A 190 17.58 8.23 -2.32
N ILE A 191 18.30 8.07 -3.44
CA ILE A 191 19.71 8.48 -3.54
C ILE A 191 19.82 10.00 -3.40
N ALA A 192 18.97 10.78 -4.07
CA ALA A 192 18.98 12.23 -3.97
C ALA A 192 18.71 12.72 -2.54
N LEU A 193 17.70 12.16 -1.88
CA LEU A 193 17.39 12.46 -0.48
C LEU A 193 18.53 12.04 0.46
N GLY A 194 19.16 10.90 0.21
CA GLY A 194 20.34 10.44 0.96
C GLY A 194 21.53 11.39 0.83
N ILE A 195 21.81 11.89 -0.38
CA ILE A 195 22.88 12.86 -0.63
C ILE A 195 22.57 14.19 0.07
N VAL A 196 21.35 14.72 -0.06
CA VAL A 196 20.93 15.97 0.61
C VAL A 196 21.02 15.83 2.12
N GLY A 197 20.56 14.70 2.68
CA GLY A 197 20.67 14.42 4.11
C GLY A 197 22.12 14.31 4.58
N GLY A 198 22.98 13.65 3.80
CA GLY A 198 24.41 13.52 4.10
C GLY A 198 25.16 14.86 4.08
N ILE A 199 24.86 15.74 3.12
CA ILE A 199 25.44 17.09 3.05
C ILE A 199 24.98 17.92 4.26
N GLY A 200 23.69 17.88 4.60
CA GLY A 200 23.14 18.62 5.74
C GLY A 200 23.69 18.17 7.10
N LEU A 201 23.94 16.87 7.28
CA LEU A 201 24.52 16.33 8.50
C LEU A 201 26.00 16.70 8.65
N ASN A 202 26.80 16.64 7.58
CA ASN A 202 28.21 17.02 7.65
C ASN A 202 28.40 18.51 7.99
N VAL A 203 27.56 19.40 7.46
CA VAL A 203 27.59 20.83 7.81
C VAL A 203 27.25 21.08 9.28
N ALA A 204 26.42 20.23 9.90
CA ALA A 204 26.07 20.33 11.32
C ALA A 204 27.17 19.78 12.25
N PHE A 205 27.98 18.82 11.79
CA PHE A 205 29.08 18.24 12.58
C PHE A 205 30.30 19.16 12.73
N ASP A 206 30.54 20.07 11.77
CA ASP A 206 31.67 21.01 11.85
C ASP A 206 31.42 22.24 12.76
N ALA A 207 30.19 22.43 13.26
CA ALA A 207 29.79 23.58 14.09
C ALA A 207 29.76 23.27 15.61
N TYR A 208 30.49 22.24 16.07
CA TYR A 208 30.34 21.65 17.40
C TYR A 208 31.02 22.44 18.55
N GLU A 209 30.25 23.24 19.29
CA GLU A 209 30.49 23.58 20.71
C GLU A 209 29.20 23.47 21.56
N GLY A 210 29.35 22.97 22.79
CA GLY A 210 28.38 22.20 23.60
C GLY A 210 27.06 22.84 24.08
N GLY A 211 26.63 23.99 23.55
CA GLY A 211 25.26 24.53 23.77
C GLY A 211 24.32 24.27 22.58
N MET A 212 24.86 24.22 21.36
CA MET A 212 24.10 24.03 20.13
C MET A 212 23.54 22.61 19.97
N TYR A 213 24.07 21.61 20.68
CA TYR A 213 23.62 20.22 20.59
C TYR A 213 22.14 20.05 20.99
N THR A 214 21.71 20.70 22.06
CA THR A 214 20.31 20.60 22.52
C THR A 214 19.35 21.32 21.58
N PHE A 215 19.77 22.46 21.03
CA PHE A 215 19.00 23.21 20.02
C PHE A 215 18.91 22.45 18.68
N PHE A 216 20.02 21.88 18.19
CA PHE A 216 20.01 21.06 16.98
C PHE A 216 19.28 19.73 17.17
N ALA A 217 19.34 19.11 18.36
CA ALA A 217 18.56 17.91 18.66
C ALA A 217 17.04 18.19 18.67
N ASP A 218 16.60 19.31 19.26
CA ASP A 218 15.19 19.75 19.21
C ASP A 218 14.77 20.14 17.78
N ALA A 219 15.62 20.86 17.04
CA ALA A 219 15.37 21.18 15.63
C ALA A 219 15.27 19.91 14.75
N ALA A 220 16.16 18.94 14.95
CA ALA A 220 16.15 17.67 14.22
C ALA A 220 14.93 16.83 14.55
N THR A 221 14.49 16.77 15.81
CA THR A 221 13.26 16.06 16.19
C THR A 221 12.01 16.74 15.64
N ARG A 222 11.93 18.08 15.65
CA ARG A 222 10.84 18.83 15.00
C ARG A 222 10.82 18.61 13.49
N PHE A 223 11.99 18.66 12.84
CA PHE A 223 12.13 18.38 11.42
C PHE A 223 11.70 16.95 11.08
N ALA A 224 12.12 15.96 11.86
CA ALA A 224 11.70 14.57 11.69
C ALA A 224 10.18 14.40 11.83
N ARG A 225 9.53 15.10 12.77
CA ARG A 225 8.06 15.09 12.91
C ARG A 225 7.36 15.71 11.69
N ILE A 226 7.86 16.85 11.20
CA ILE A 226 7.31 17.51 10.00
C ILE A 226 7.47 16.60 8.78
N MET A 227 8.65 16.01 8.60
CA MET A 227 8.90 15.04 7.52
C MET A 227 8.01 13.80 7.65
N TYR A 228 7.78 13.30 8.86
CA TYR A 228 6.90 12.18 9.10
C TYR A 228 5.45 12.48 8.67
N VAL A 229 4.91 13.63 9.06
CA VAL A 229 3.58 14.11 8.61
C VAL A 229 3.55 14.27 7.10
N PHE A 230 4.58 14.88 6.53
CA PHE A 230 4.66 15.15 5.09
C PHE A 230 4.66 13.85 4.27
N PHE A 231 5.52 12.88 4.62
CA PHE A 231 5.63 11.62 3.88
C PHE A 231 4.49 10.63 4.16
N ASN A 232 3.88 10.64 5.34
CA ASN A 232 2.77 9.71 5.65
C ASN A 232 1.39 10.24 5.26
N LEU A 233 1.21 11.57 5.09
CA LEU A 233 -0.11 12.15 4.79
C LEU A 233 -0.11 12.91 3.48
N ILE A 234 0.76 13.91 3.36
CA ILE A 234 0.73 14.87 2.25
C ILE A 234 1.17 14.20 0.94
N VAL A 235 2.28 13.46 0.97
CA VAL A 235 2.83 12.78 -0.21
C VAL A 235 1.85 11.74 -0.78
N PRO A 236 1.27 10.82 0.02
CA PRO A 236 0.25 9.88 -0.46
C PRO A 236 -0.91 10.55 -1.20
N VAL A 237 -1.50 11.58 -0.60
CA VAL A 237 -2.63 12.32 -1.19
C VAL A 237 -2.20 13.08 -2.45
N GLY A 238 -1.03 13.72 -2.41
CA GLY A 238 -0.46 14.42 -3.56
C GLY A 238 -0.17 13.49 -4.74
N LEU A 239 0.34 12.28 -4.47
CA LEU A 239 0.58 11.26 -5.49
C LEU A 239 -0.72 10.73 -6.09
N TRP A 240 -1.79 10.57 -5.31
CA TRP A 240 -3.12 10.23 -5.84
C TRP A 240 -3.67 11.34 -6.75
N ALA A 241 -3.58 12.61 -6.33
CA ALA A 241 -4.01 13.74 -7.14
C ALA A 241 -3.20 13.82 -8.45
N TRP A 242 -1.89 13.59 -8.38
CA TRP A 242 -1.05 13.57 -9.56
C TRP A 242 -1.35 12.37 -10.48
N ALA A 243 -1.59 11.19 -9.92
CA ALA A 243 -2.01 10.02 -10.68
C ALA A 243 -3.31 10.28 -11.46
N TYR A 244 -4.27 10.95 -10.83
CA TYR A 244 -5.52 11.39 -11.48
C TYR A 244 -5.25 12.34 -12.64
N ILE A 245 -4.44 13.38 -12.43
CA ILE A 245 -4.09 14.35 -13.49
C ILE A 245 -3.35 13.64 -14.65
N ALA A 246 -2.43 12.72 -14.34
CA ALA A 246 -1.70 11.95 -15.34
C ALA A 246 -2.65 11.06 -16.18
N MET A 247 -3.59 10.38 -15.53
CA MET A 247 -4.62 9.58 -16.19
C MET A 247 -5.44 10.41 -17.19
N ARG A 248 -5.87 11.62 -16.80
CA ARG A 248 -6.62 12.50 -17.69
C ARG A 248 -5.81 12.91 -18.92
N ARG A 249 -4.50 13.17 -18.76
CA ARG A 249 -3.62 13.61 -19.86
C ARG A 249 -3.31 12.51 -20.87
N GLN A 250 -3.26 11.24 -20.47
CA GLN A 250 -2.79 10.15 -21.34
C GLN A 250 -3.86 9.54 -22.28
N GLN A 251 -5.13 9.90 -22.11
CA GLN A 251 -6.24 9.42 -22.97
C GLN A 251 -6.62 10.42 -24.08
N PHE A 252 -5.88 11.52 -24.21
CA PHE A 252 -5.93 12.47 -25.33
C PHE A 252 -4.66 12.35 -26.17
#